data_AF-A0A921BMG9-F1
#
_entry.id   AF-A0A921BMG9-F1
#
_cell.length_a   1.000
_cell.length_b   1.000
_cell.length_c   1.000
_cell.angle_alpha   90.00
_cell.angle_beta   90.00
_cell.angle_gamma   90.00
#
_symmetry.space_group_name_H-M   'P 1'
#
loop_
_entity.id
_entity.type
_entity.pdbx_description
1 polymer ?
#
loop_
_entity_poly.entity_id
_entity_poly.type
_entity_poly.pdbx_seq_one_letter_code
_entity_poly.pdbx_strand_id
1 'polypeptide(L)'
;MNVGTGVDLTIRELAETVRDLVYPGADLAFDVSRPDGMPRKVLDVSRLTELGWTASTELAEGLASTYEWFTTALADGTVRT
;
A
#
# COMPACT_ATOMS: atom_id res chain seq x y z
N MET A 1 8.09 -1.64 -20.35
CA MET A 1 6.88 -0.84 -20.04
C MET A 1 6.77 -0.81 -18.53
N ASN A 2 6.74 0.37 -17.92
CA ASN A 2 6.54 0.48 -16.48
C ASN A 2 5.04 0.39 -16.18
N VAL A 3 4.64 -0.40 -15.19
CA VAL A 3 3.25 -0.53 -14.74
C VAL A 3 3.20 -0.14 -13.28
N GLY A 4 2.45 0.91 -12.95
CA GLY A 4 2.35 1.46 -11.60
C GLY A 4 1.51 2.73 -11.60
N THR A 5 1.46 3.41 -10.46
CA THR A 5 0.69 4.65 -10.26
C THR A 5 1.46 5.91 -10.65
N GLY A 6 2.80 5.86 -10.65
CA GLY A 6 3.65 7.06 -10.78
C GLY A 6 3.65 7.96 -9.55
N VAL A 7 2.94 7.55 -8.49
CA VAL A 7 2.82 8.26 -7.21
C VAL A 7 3.69 7.57 -6.18
N ASP A 8 4.32 8.36 -5.32
CA ASP A 8 5.15 7.89 -4.20
C ASP A 8 4.47 8.20 -2.87
N LEU A 9 4.84 7.47 -1.82
CA LEU A 9 4.28 7.58 -0.47
C LEU A 9 5.36 7.22 0.55
N THR A 10 5.41 7.91 1.67
CA THR A 10 6.32 7.55 2.75
C THR A 10 5.86 6.28 3.48
N ILE A 11 6.81 5.56 4.08
CA ILE A 11 6.49 4.42 4.96
C ILE A 11 5.58 4.83 6.12
N ARG A 12 5.75 6.06 6.63
CA ARG A 12 4.92 6.60 7.70
C ARG A 12 3.47 6.74 7.27
N GLU A 13 3.21 7.40 6.15
CA GLU A 13 1.83 7.60 5.65
C GLU A 13 1.16 6.26 5.34
N LEU A 14 1.89 5.29 4.79
CA LEU A 14 1.38 3.93 4.59
C LEU A 14 1.00 3.26 5.90
N ALA A 15 1.89 3.29 6.89
CA ALA A 15 1.66 2.68 8.19
C ALA A 15 0.48 3.33 8.93
N GLU A 16 0.36 4.65 8.86
CA GLU A 16 -0.76 5.42 9.43
C GLU A 16 -2.09 5.07 8.74
N THR A 17 -2.09 4.97 7.41
CA THR A 17 -3.29 4.56 6.65
C THR A 17 -3.74 3.15 7.04
N VAL A 18 -2.80 2.21 7.17
CA VAL A 18 -3.11 0.84 7.60
C VAL A 18 -3.60 0.82 9.05
N ARG A 19 -2.97 1.58 9.97
CA ARG A 19 -3.44 1.73 11.36
C ARG A 19 -4.88 2.22 11.38
N ASP A 20 -5.19 3.30 10.67
CA ASP A 20 -6.52 3.92 10.69
C ASP A 20 -7.59 2.99 10.10
N LEU A 21 -7.21 2.10 9.18
CA LEU A 21 -8.10 1.08 8.64
C LEU A 21 -8.31 -0.10 9.60
N VAL A 22 -7.24 -0.60 10.23
CA VAL A 22 -7.25 -1.89 10.94
C VAL A 22 -7.49 -1.74 12.44
N TYR A 23 -6.86 -0.76 13.07
CA TYR A 23 -6.94 -0.52 14.50
C TYR A 23 -6.78 0.99 14.82
N PRO A 24 -7.86 1.77 14.63
CA PRO A 24 -7.85 3.20 14.87
C PRO A 24 -7.40 3.53 16.30
N GLY A 25 -6.50 4.50 16.45
CA GLY A 25 -6.03 4.98 17.75
C GLY A 25 -4.86 4.19 18.36
N ALA A 26 -4.30 3.20 17.67
CA ALA A 26 -3.03 2.60 18.08
C ALA A 26 -1.84 3.59 17.94
N ASP A 27 -0.88 3.49 18.85
CA ASP A 27 0.40 4.18 18.73
C ASP A 27 1.32 3.43 17.75
N LEU A 28 1.94 4.18 16.83
CA LEU A 28 2.97 3.67 15.93
C LEU A 28 4.36 4.07 16.42
N ALA A 29 5.24 3.08 16.61
CA ALA A 29 6.65 3.30 16.92
C ALA A 29 7.52 2.96 15.70
N PHE A 30 8.43 3.86 15.35
CA PHE A 30 9.39 3.69 14.25
C PHE A 30 10.79 3.52 14.84
N ASP A 31 11.40 2.36 14.64
CA ASP A 31 12.73 2.03 15.14
C ASP A 31 13.83 2.57 14.20
N VAL A 32 14.36 3.75 14.54
CA VAL A 32 15.42 4.43 13.77
C VAL A 32 16.81 3.79 13.89
N SER A 33 16.97 2.74 14.72
CA SER A 33 18.22 1.99 14.78
C SER A 33 18.41 1.07 13.57
N ARG A 34 17.32 0.77 12.84
CA ARG A 34 17.35 -0.04 11.63
C ARG A 34 17.61 0.84 10.40
N PRO A 35 18.45 0.37 9.44
CA PRO A 35 18.72 1.14 8.24
C PRO A 35 17.49 1.20 7.34
N ASP A 36 17.22 2.38 6.80
CA ASP A 36 16.24 2.55 5.73
C ASP A 36 16.76 2.01 4.40
N GLY A 37 15.82 1.67 3.50
CA GLY A 37 16.11 1.29 2.13
C GLY A 37 16.44 2.49 1.23
N MET A 38 16.20 2.33 -0.08
CA MET A 38 16.33 3.44 -1.03
C MET A 38 15.32 4.56 -0.67
N PRO A 39 15.76 5.83 -0.57
CA PRO A 39 14.89 6.92 -0.12
C PRO A 39 13.65 7.19 -0.99
N ARG A 40 13.72 6.81 -2.27
CA ARG A 40 12.62 6.99 -3.23
C ARG A 40 12.64 5.86 -4.25
N LYS A 41 11.49 5.21 -4.43
CA LYS A 41 11.33 4.10 -5.38
C LYS A 41 9.97 4.19 -6.07
N VAL A 42 9.90 5.02 -7.11
CA VAL A 42 8.70 5.24 -7.91
C VAL A 42 9.02 5.07 -9.40
N LEU A 43 8.06 4.58 -10.17
CA LEU A 43 8.18 4.40 -11.61
C LEU A 43 7.75 5.65 -12.37
N ASP A 44 8.48 6.00 -13.44
CA ASP A 44 7.92 6.87 -14.48
C ASP A 44 6.93 6.06 -15.32
N VAL A 45 5.67 6.50 -15.37
CA VAL A 45 4.56 5.82 -16.06
C VAL A 45 4.06 6.57 -17.30
N SER A 46 4.73 7.66 -17.70
CA SER A 46 4.36 8.51 -18.84
C SER A 46 3.98 7.71 -20.09
N ARG A 47 4.84 6.78 -20.50
CA ARG A 47 4.62 5.93 -21.68
C ARG A 47 3.34 5.07 -21.60
N LEU A 48 2.96 4.60 -20.41
CA LEU A 48 1.77 3.78 -20.26
C LEU A 48 0.49 4.65 -20.23
N THR A 49 0.59 5.82 -19.62
CA THR A 49 -0.46 6.85 -19.64
C THR A 49 -0.73 7.37 -21.05
N GLU A 50 0.30 7.60 -21.87
CA GLU A 50 0.17 7.98 -23.28
C GLU A 50 -0.57 6.92 -24.12
N LEU A 51 -0.48 5.64 -23.72
CA LEU A 51 -1.22 4.54 -24.33
C LEU A 51 -2.67 4.42 -23.84
N GLY A 52 -3.13 5.37 -23.01
CA GLY A 52 -4.49 5.42 -22.50
C GLY A 52 -4.75 4.55 -21.27
N TRP A 53 -3.71 4.00 -20.64
CA TRP A 53 -3.86 3.22 -19.41
C TRP A 53 -3.38 4.00 -18.19
N THR A 54 -4.20 4.02 -17.14
CA THR A 54 -3.86 4.54 -15.82
C THR A 54 -4.38 3.58 -14.76
N ALA A 55 -3.66 3.46 -13.64
CA ALA A 55 -4.18 2.74 -12.48
C ALA A 55 -5.48 3.42 -12.02
N SER A 56 -6.54 2.64 -11.84
CA SER A 56 -7.88 3.15 -11.52
C SER A 56 -8.27 2.99 -10.06
N THR A 57 -7.54 2.17 -9.31
CA THR A 57 -7.81 1.90 -7.89
C THR A 57 -6.86 2.74 -7.05
N GLU A 58 -7.43 3.58 -6.20
CA GLU A 58 -6.68 4.37 -5.23
C GLU A 58 -6.12 3.47 -4.11
N LEU A 59 -5.01 3.88 -3.49
CA LEU A 59 -4.36 3.06 -2.47
C LEU A 59 -5.31 2.76 -1.29
N ALA A 60 -6.06 3.75 -0.82
CA ALA A 60 -6.99 3.58 0.30
C ALA A 60 -8.11 2.55 -0.02
N GLU A 61 -8.63 2.59 -1.24
CA GLU A 61 -9.65 1.64 -1.73
C GLU A 61 -9.07 0.22 -1.84
N GLY A 62 -7.87 0.10 -2.40
CA GLY A 62 -7.13 -1.15 -2.49
C GLY A 62 -6.82 -1.76 -1.12
N LEU A 63 -6.42 -0.94 -0.14
CA LEU A 63 -6.16 -1.39 1.23
C LEU A 63 -7.45 -1.87 1.91
N ALA A 64 -8.55 -1.13 1.80
CA ALA A 64 -9.84 -1.50 2.40
C ALA A 64 -10.35 -2.85 1.87
N SER A 65 -10.38 -3.02 0.54
CA SER A 65 -10.79 -4.28 -0.08
C SER A 65 -9.86 -5.45 0.24
N THR A 66 -8.55 -5.19 0.33
CA THR A 66 -7.56 -6.21 0.72
C THR A 66 -7.76 -6.64 2.17
N TYR A 67 -8.05 -5.71 3.08
CA TYR A 67 -8.31 -6.02 4.48
C TYR A 67 -9.60 -6.84 4.65
N GLU A 68 -10.67 -6.46 3.97
CA GLU A 68 -11.93 -7.22 3.93
C GLU A 68 -11.69 -8.66 3.44
N TRP A 69 -11.00 -8.81 2.30
CA TRP A 69 -10.62 -10.12 1.79
C TRP A 69 -9.80 -10.92 2.82
N PHE A 70 -8.79 -10.30 3.44
CA PHE A 70 -7.92 -10.97 4.40
C PHE A 70 -8.69 -11.48 5.62
N THR A 71 -9.58 -10.65 6.19
CA THR A 71 -10.41 -11.06 7.34
C THR A 71 -11.38 -12.19 6.99
N THR A 72 -11.96 -12.17 5.80
CA THR A 72 -12.82 -13.24 5.29
C THR A 72 -12.03 -14.54 5.10
N ALA A 73 -10.90 -14.46 4.39
CA ALA A 73 -10.03 -15.61 4.16
C ALA A 73 -9.49 -16.21 5.47
N LEU A 74 -9.23 -15.36 6.47
CA LEU A 74 -8.77 -15.78 7.79
C LEU A 74 -9.86 -16.55 8.54
N ALA A 75 -11.10 -16.03 8.52
CA ALA A 75 -12.25 -16.71 9.12
C ALA A 75 -12.54 -18.07 8.45
N ASP A 76 -12.33 -18.15 7.12
CA ASP A 76 -12.52 -19.36 6.34
C ASP A 76 -11.35 -20.35 6.41
N GLY A 77 -10.24 -19.98 7.06
CA GLY A 77 -9.03 -20.81 7.13
C GLY A 77 -8.30 -21.00 5.80
N THR A 78 -8.48 -20.08 4.85
CA THR A 78 -7.91 -20.13 3.49
C THR A 78 -6.68 -19.26 3.29
N VAL A 79 -6.32 -18.45 4.30
CA VAL A 79 -5.04 -17.71 4.32
C VAL A 79 -3.88 -18.71 4.29
N ARG A 80 -2.99 -18.56 3.30
CA ARG A 80 -1.75 -19.35 3.23
C ARG A 80 -0.74 -18.78 4.22
N THR A 81 -0.40 -19.55 5.25
CA THR A 81 0.68 -19.27 6.21
C THR A 81 2.00 -19.87 5.76
#